data_AF-A0A434TGE4-F1
#
_entry.id   AF-A0A434TGE4-F1
#
_cell.length_a   1.000
_cell.length_b   1.000
_cell.length_c   1.000
_cell.angle_alpha   90.00
_cell.angle_beta   90.00
_cell.angle_gamma   90.00
#
_symmetry.space_group_name_H-M   'P 1'
#
loop_
_entity.id
_entity.type
_entity.pdbx_description
1 polymer ?
#
loop_
_entity_poly.entity_id
_entity_poly.type
_entity_poly.pdbx_seq_one_letter_code
_entity_poly.pdbx_strand_id
1 'polypeptide(L)'
;AMFGPSFFTGSLIHRFGAERIVAIGLVLLIACAVVALSGLALWQFWTALILLGLGWNFGFIGATAMVAASYHPSEKGKVQGFHDFVLFGSVAFASLMSGAVYNAWGWTMLNWIVFPVVVLCFLALGTLKLPGLRRAN
;
A
#
# COMPACT_ATOMS: atom_id res chain seq x y z
N ALA A 1 4.36 -0.95 -16.51
CA ALA A 1 4.02 -2.16 -15.73
C ALA A 1 3.09 -1.87 -14.55
N MET A 2 3.31 -0.81 -13.75
CA MET A 2 2.51 -0.55 -12.52
C MET A 2 1.01 -0.23 -12.74
N PHE A 3 0.61 0.26 -13.92
CA PHE A 3 -0.81 0.54 -14.24
C PHE A 3 -1.49 -0.57 -15.08
N GLY A 4 -0.73 -1.58 -15.53
CA GLY A 4 -1.30 -2.72 -16.26
C GLY A 4 -2.35 -3.49 -15.45
N PRO A 5 -2.14 -3.76 -14.15
CA PRO A 5 -3.13 -4.41 -13.31
C PRO A 5 -4.35 -3.52 -13.03
N SER A 6 -4.23 -2.19 -13.22
CA SER A 6 -5.30 -1.22 -12.93
C SER A 6 -6.60 -1.50 -13.68
N PHE A 7 -6.49 -2.06 -14.90
CA PHE A 7 -7.65 -2.46 -15.71
C PHE A 7 -8.49 -3.55 -15.04
N PHE A 8 -7.85 -4.47 -14.31
CA PHE A 8 -8.51 -5.58 -13.64
C PHE A 8 -8.89 -5.28 -12.20
N THR A 9 -8.08 -4.47 -11.50
CA THR A 9 -8.37 -4.08 -10.11
C THR A 9 -9.68 -3.34 -9.96
N GLY A 10 -10.08 -2.51 -10.92
CA GLY A 10 -11.38 -1.83 -10.86
C GLY A 10 -12.55 -2.82 -10.81
N SER A 11 -12.52 -3.86 -11.65
CA SER A 11 -13.53 -4.93 -11.66
C SER A 11 -13.48 -5.77 -10.38
N LEU A 12 -12.27 -6.05 -9.88
CA LEU A 12 -12.06 -6.78 -8.63
C LEU A 12 -12.57 -6.01 -7.41
N ILE A 13 -12.37 -4.69 -7.35
CA ILE A 13 -12.91 -3.83 -6.28
C ILE A 13 -14.43 -3.84 -6.31
N HIS A 14 -15.04 -3.73 -7.50
CA HIS A 14 -16.49 -3.79 -7.65
C HIS A 14 -17.06 -5.14 -7.19
N ARG A 15 -16.33 -6.25 -7.38
CA ARG A 15 -16.79 -7.61 -7.06
C ARG A 15 -16.48 -8.07 -5.64
N PHE A 16 -15.33 -7.68 -5.08
CA PHE A 16 -14.82 -8.17 -3.80
C PHE A 16 -14.75 -7.11 -2.69
N GLY A 17 -14.87 -5.83 -3.05
CA GLY A 17 -14.75 -4.69 -2.13
C GLY A 17 -13.32 -4.18 -2.00
N ALA A 18 -13.18 -2.86 -1.82
CA ALA A 18 -11.89 -2.18 -1.73
C ALA A 18 -11.00 -2.73 -0.61
N GLU A 19 -11.58 -2.99 0.57
CA GLU A 19 -10.87 -3.51 1.74
C GLU A 19 -10.13 -4.83 1.46
N ARG A 20 -10.76 -5.77 0.72
CA ARG A 20 -10.14 -7.06 0.39
C ARG A 20 -8.97 -6.87 -0.58
N ILE A 21 -9.10 -5.95 -1.52
CA ILE A 21 -8.04 -5.66 -2.49
C ILE A 21 -6.83 -5.02 -1.81
N VAL A 22 -7.05 -4.09 -0.86
CA VAL A 22 -5.94 -3.55 -0.05
C VAL A 22 -5.27 -4.66 0.76
N ALA A 23 -6.04 -5.55 1.40
CA ALA A 23 -5.48 -6.68 2.15
C ALA A 23 -4.61 -7.59 1.27
N ILE A 24 -5.05 -7.94 0.06
CA ILE A 24 -4.25 -8.73 -0.89
C ILE A 24 -2.98 -7.97 -1.27
N GLY A 25 -3.10 -6.65 -1.53
CA GLY A 25 -1.94 -5.80 -1.81
C GLY A 25 -0.90 -5.84 -0.69
N LEU A 26 -1.34 -5.76 0.57
CA LEU A 26 -0.47 -5.87 1.73
C LEU A 26 0.20 -7.25 1.85
N VAL A 27 -0.51 -8.36 1.59
CA VAL A 27 0.09 -9.71 1.54
C VAL A 27 1.17 -9.79 0.47
N LEU A 28 0.93 -9.22 -0.71
CA LEU A 28 1.90 -9.20 -1.81
C LEU A 28 3.16 -8.40 -1.44
N LEU A 29 3.02 -7.31 -0.69
CA LEU A 29 4.16 -6.54 -0.18
C LEU A 29 4.98 -7.32 0.86
N ILE A 30 4.34 -8.11 1.72
CA ILE A 30 5.05 -9.03 2.63
C ILE A 30 5.82 -10.07 1.81
N ALA A 31 5.17 -10.69 0.82
CA ALA A 31 5.83 -11.67 -0.05
C ALA A 31 7.03 -11.04 -0.80
N CYS A 32 6.88 -9.80 -1.27
CA CYS A 32 7.97 -9.04 -1.87
C CYS A 32 9.15 -8.88 -0.90
N ALA A 33 8.90 -8.47 0.34
CA ALA A 33 9.94 -8.29 1.36
C ALA A 33 10.64 -9.62 1.70
N VAL A 34 9.89 -10.72 1.80
CA VAL A 34 10.45 -12.07 2.02
C VAL A 34 11.36 -12.48 0.86
N VAL A 35 10.93 -12.28 -0.39
CA VAL A 35 11.76 -12.58 -1.57
C VAL A 35 13.01 -11.71 -1.58
N ALA A 36 12.89 -10.43 -1.27
CA ALA A 36 14.02 -9.51 -1.22
C ALA A 36 15.03 -9.80 -0.08
N LEU A 37 14.57 -10.42 1.01
CA LEU A 37 15.42 -10.92 2.10
C LEU A 37 16.06 -12.27 1.78
N SER A 38 15.46 -13.06 0.87
CA SER A 38 15.94 -14.40 0.53
C SER A 38 17.24 -14.43 -0.28
N GLY A 39 17.61 -13.30 -0.91
CA GLY A 39 18.88 -13.17 -1.64
C GLY A 39 18.91 -11.98 -2.58
N LEU A 40 20.10 -11.75 -3.17
CA LEU A 40 20.38 -10.64 -4.09
C LEU A 40 20.58 -11.11 -5.54
N ALA A 41 20.23 -12.36 -5.86
CA ALA A 41 20.35 -12.82 -7.24
C ALA A 41 19.30 -12.14 -8.14
N LEU A 42 19.58 -12.16 -9.44
CA LEU A 42 18.78 -11.43 -10.41
C LEU A 42 17.31 -11.90 -10.36
N TRP A 43 17.05 -13.20 -10.28
CA TRP A 43 15.68 -13.73 -10.29
C TRP A 43 14.85 -13.22 -9.09
N GLN A 44 15.44 -13.12 -7.89
CA GLN A 44 14.76 -12.56 -6.71
C GLN A 44 14.41 -11.10 -6.94
N PHE A 45 15.29 -10.33 -7.57
CA PHE A 45 15.04 -8.92 -7.87
C PHE A 45 13.87 -8.74 -8.83
N TRP A 46 13.81 -9.52 -9.91
CA TRP A 46 12.69 -9.48 -10.86
C TRP A 46 11.38 -9.92 -10.22
N THR A 47 11.40 -11.00 -9.44
CA THR A 47 10.21 -11.47 -8.71
C THR A 47 9.74 -10.42 -7.69
N ALA A 48 10.66 -9.82 -6.93
CA ALA A 48 10.34 -8.76 -6.00
C ALA A 48 9.74 -7.54 -6.71
N LEU A 49 10.28 -7.10 -7.85
CA LEU A 49 9.73 -5.99 -8.63
C LEU A 49 8.30 -6.26 -9.13
N ILE A 50 8.01 -7.49 -9.56
CA ILE A 50 6.66 -7.89 -9.99
C ILE A 50 5.70 -7.84 -8.80
N LEU A 51 6.08 -8.46 -7.68
CA LEU A 51 5.27 -8.48 -6.46
C LEU A 51 5.04 -7.08 -5.90
N LEU A 52 6.08 -6.24 -5.90
CA LEU A 52 6.02 -4.84 -5.48
C LEU A 52 5.03 -4.06 -6.35
N GLY A 53 5.12 -4.21 -7.68
CA GLY A 53 4.23 -3.54 -8.62
C GLY A 53 2.76 -3.93 -8.42
N LEU A 54 2.48 -5.22 -8.22
CA LEU A 54 1.13 -5.72 -7.95
C LEU A 54 0.61 -5.27 -6.58
N GLY A 55 1.42 -5.43 -5.53
CA GLY A 55 1.08 -5.05 -4.16
C GLY A 55 0.79 -3.56 -4.03
N TRP A 56 1.65 -2.72 -4.62
CA TRP A 56 1.46 -1.27 -4.66
C TRP A 56 0.18 -0.88 -5.40
N ASN A 57 -0.09 -1.48 -6.56
CA ASN A 57 -1.28 -1.19 -7.35
C ASN A 57 -2.58 -1.49 -6.56
N PHE A 58 -2.65 -2.68 -5.96
CA PHE A 58 -3.82 -3.11 -5.20
C PHE A 58 -4.03 -2.27 -3.94
N GLY A 59 -2.94 -1.97 -3.21
CA GLY A 59 -2.98 -1.10 -2.05
C GLY A 59 -3.41 0.33 -2.42
N PHE A 60 -2.81 0.91 -3.46
CA PHE A 60 -3.08 2.29 -3.87
C PHE A 60 -4.50 2.49 -4.38
N ILE A 61 -4.96 1.66 -5.33
CA ILE A 61 -6.31 1.78 -5.90
C ILE A 61 -7.37 1.42 -4.87
N GLY A 62 -7.14 0.39 -4.05
CA GLY A 62 -8.06 0.04 -2.97
C GLY A 62 -8.16 1.16 -1.92
N ALA A 63 -7.05 1.75 -1.48
CA ALA A 63 -7.05 2.82 -0.50
C ALA A 63 -7.75 4.08 -1.02
N THR A 64 -7.41 4.51 -2.24
CA THR A 64 -8.05 5.67 -2.87
C THR A 64 -9.55 5.46 -3.08
N ALA A 65 -10.01 4.25 -3.42
CA ALA A 65 -11.42 3.92 -3.50
C ALA A 65 -12.15 4.02 -2.15
N MET A 66 -11.51 3.61 -1.04
CA MET A 66 -12.08 3.77 0.30
C MET A 66 -12.19 5.24 0.70
N VAL A 67 -11.16 6.04 0.42
CA VAL A 67 -11.18 7.49 0.67
C VAL A 67 -12.27 8.15 -0.18
N ALA A 68 -12.39 7.77 -1.45
CA ALA A 68 -13.43 8.28 -2.36
C ALA A 68 -14.85 8.00 -1.88
N ALA A 69 -15.07 6.86 -1.21
CA ALA A 69 -16.37 6.52 -0.63
C ALA A 69 -16.70 7.27 0.67
N SER A 70 -15.75 8.01 1.25
CA SER A 70 -15.88 8.63 2.58
C SER A 70 -16.26 10.12 2.54
N TYR A 71 -16.35 10.75 1.36
CA TYR A 71 -16.66 12.18 1.24
C TYR A 71 -17.85 12.46 0.30
N HIS A 72 -18.56 13.56 0.56
CA HIS A 72 -19.58 14.06 -0.37
C HIS A 72 -18.94 14.77 -1.58
N PRO A 73 -19.62 14.82 -2.75
CA PRO A 73 -19.09 15.47 -3.96
C PRO A 73 -18.69 16.94 -3.77
N SER A 74 -19.35 17.65 -2.83
CA SER A 74 -19.05 19.03 -2.45
C SER A 74 -17.71 19.20 -1.75
N GLU A 75 -17.21 18.15 -1.08
CA GLU A 75 -15.98 18.19 -0.28
C GLU A 75 -14.78 17.54 -0.99
N LYS A 76 -15.06 16.85 -2.11
CA LYS A 76 -14.09 16.10 -2.92
C LYS A 76 -12.79 16.88 -3.18
N GLY A 77 -12.88 18.15 -3.55
CA GLY A 77 -11.69 18.96 -3.85
C GLY A 77 -10.75 19.12 -2.66
N LYS A 78 -11.29 19.37 -1.46
CA LYS A 78 -10.48 19.51 -0.23
C LYS A 78 -9.91 18.16 0.21
N VAL A 79 -10.73 17.10 0.20
CA VAL A 79 -10.29 15.78 0.65
C VAL A 79 -9.24 15.17 -0.30
N GLN A 80 -9.43 15.32 -1.61
CA GLN A 80 -8.44 14.88 -2.59
C GLN A 80 -7.13 15.65 -2.45
N GLY A 81 -7.18 16.97 -2.27
CA GLY A 81 -5.98 17.78 -2.05
C GLY A 81 -5.21 17.37 -0.79
N PHE A 82 -5.92 17.09 0.32
CA PHE A 82 -5.30 16.59 1.54
C PHE A 82 -4.71 15.18 1.35
N HIS A 83 -5.45 14.28 0.70
CA HIS A 83 -4.98 12.94 0.38
C HIS A 83 -3.68 12.98 -0.44
N ASP A 84 -3.66 13.79 -1.50
CA ASP A 84 -2.51 13.89 -2.39
C ASP A 84 -1.32 14.54 -1.67
N PHE A 85 -1.56 15.53 -0.83
CA PHE A 85 -0.51 16.12 0.03
C PHE A 85 0.11 15.08 0.96
N VAL A 86 -0.71 14.30 1.68
CA VAL A 86 -0.23 13.24 2.58
C VAL A 86 0.52 12.16 1.80
N LEU A 87 -0.02 11.75 0.66
CA LEU A 87 0.58 10.74 -0.21
C LEU A 87 1.96 11.19 -0.71
N PHE A 88 2.05 12.34 -1.36
CA PHE A 88 3.31 12.83 -1.92
C PHE A 88 4.31 13.22 -0.83
N GLY A 89 3.85 13.79 0.28
CA GLY A 89 4.69 14.07 1.45
C GLY A 89 5.29 12.80 2.05
N SER A 90 4.47 11.75 2.20
CA SER A 90 4.92 10.44 2.69
C SER A 90 5.91 9.77 1.72
N VAL A 91 5.65 9.85 0.41
CA VAL A 91 6.56 9.32 -0.61
C VAL A 91 7.90 10.06 -0.60
N ALA A 92 7.89 11.39 -0.50
CA ALA A 92 9.12 12.19 -0.42
C ALA A 92 9.93 11.82 0.84
N PHE A 93 9.27 11.74 2.00
CA PHE A 93 9.91 11.35 3.25
C PHE A 93 10.47 9.92 3.19
N ALA A 94 9.67 8.95 2.71
CA ALA A 94 10.09 7.56 2.56
C ALA A 94 11.27 7.41 1.59
N SER A 95 11.27 8.17 0.50
CA SER A 95 12.37 8.18 -0.47
C SER A 95 13.67 8.66 0.17
N LEU A 96 13.65 9.79 0.89
CA LEU A 96 14.82 10.31 1.62
C LEU A 96 15.30 9.33 2.70
N MET A 97 14.38 8.79 3.49
CA MET A 97 14.69 7.84 4.56
C MET A 97 15.22 6.51 4.04
N SER A 98 14.74 6.03 2.89
CA SER A 98 15.26 4.80 2.28
C SER A 98 16.75 4.90 1.95
N GLY A 99 17.21 6.06 1.46
CA GLY A 99 18.61 6.32 1.19
C GLY A 99 19.45 6.34 2.47
N ALA A 100 18.97 7.03 3.51
CA ALA A 100 19.64 7.07 4.81
C ALA A 100 19.73 5.69 5.48
N VAL A 101 18.63 4.94 5.50
CA VAL A 101 18.57 3.57 6.05
C VAL A 101 19.48 2.64 5.27
N TYR A 102 19.46 2.71 3.94
CA TYR A 102 20.31 1.87 3.10
C TYR A 102 21.79 2.17 3.31
N ASN A 103 22.17 3.44 3.48
CA ASN A 103 23.55 3.82 3.74
C ASN A 103 24.04 3.39 5.15
N ALA A 104 23.18 3.47 6.16
CA ALA A 104 23.54 3.15 7.54
C ALA A 104 23.48 1.64 7.88
N TRP A 105 22.45 0.93 7.39
CA TRP A 105 22.15 -0.45 7.78
C TRP A 105 22.00 -1.42 6.60
N GLY A 106 22.11 -0.93 5.37
CA GLY A 106 22.12 -1.76 4.16
C GLY A 106 20.75 -2.26 3.70
N TRP A 107 20.80 -3.12 2.69
CA TRP A 107 19.63 -3.70 2.01
C TRP A 107 18.70 -4.47 2.95
N THR A 108 19.26 -5.25 3.88
CA THR A 108 18.49 -6.13 4.76
C THR A 108 17.56 -5.32 5.66
N MET A 109 18.06 -4.25 6.28
CA MET A 109 17.26 -3.39 7.15
C MET A 109 16.14 -2.69 6.38
N LEU A 110 16.42 -2.25 5.15
CA LEU A 110 15.43 -1.61 4.30
C LEU A 110 14.20 -2.51 4.05
N ASN A 111 14.43 -3.82 3.84
CA ASN A 111 13.35 -4.79 3.64
C ASN A 111 12.64 -5.16 4.94
N TRP A 112 13.34 -5.15 6.08
CA TRP A 112 12.72 -5.38 7.39
C TRP A 112 11.70 -4.30 7.78
N ILE A 113 11.91 -3.04 7.37
CA ILE A 113 10.99 -1.93 7.65
C ILE A 113 9.61 -2.14 7.00
N VAL A 114 9.52 -2.93 5.93
CA VAL A 114 8.24 -3.22 5.27
C VAL A 114 7.27 -3.95 6.21
N PHE A 115 7.75 -4.87 7.04
CA PHE A 115 6.90 -5.67 7.93
C PHE A 115 6.12 -4.84 8.97
N PRO A 116 6.75 -3.99 9.81
CA PRO A 116 6.00 -3.19 10.79
C PRO A 116 5.02 -2.23 10.12
N VAL A 117 5.39 -1.64 8.96
CA VAL A 117 4.49 -0.75 8.20
C VAL A 117 3.26 -1.52 7.71
N VAL A 118 3.46 -2.69 7.11
CA VAL A 118 2.35 -3.52 6.63
C VAL A 118 1.48 -4.02 7.78
N VAL A 119 2.06 -4.40 8.92
CA VAL A 119 1.30 -4.80 10.12
C VAL A 119 0.43 -3.65 10.61
N LEU A 120 0.96 -2.43 10.69
CA LEU A 120 0.16 -1.25 11.05
C LEU A 120 -0.99 -1.02 10.07
N CYS A 121 -0.76 -1.15 8.76
CA CYS A 121 -1.81 -1.05 7.76
C CYS A 121 -2.88 -2.14 7.90
N PHE A 122 -2.49 -3.38 8.23
CA PHE A 122 -3.45 -4.46 8.50
C PHE A 122 -4.28 -4.19 9.75
N LEU A 123 -3.68 -3.66 10.82
CA LEU A 123 -4.41 -3.28 12.03
C LEU A 123 -5.41 -2.16 11.72
N ALA A 124 -5.02 -1.14 10.94
CA ALA A 124 -5.90 -0.07 10.50
C ALA A 124 -7.06 -0.56 9.62
N LEU A 125 -6.81 -1.52 8.73
CA LEU A 125 -7.88 -2.20 7.98
C LEU A 125 -8.80 -3.02 8.89
N GLY A 126 -8.23 -3.66 9.92
CA GLY A 126 -8.98 -4.41 10.91
C GLY A 126 -9.94 -3.54 11.72
N THR A 127 -9.51 -2.34 12.12
CA THR A 127 -10.37 -1.39 12.86
C THR A 127 -11.53 -0.87 12.02
N LEU A 128 -11.34 -0.68 10.70
CA LEU A 128 -12.42 -0.31 9.78
C LEU A 128 -13.52 -1.39 9.67
N LYS A 129 -13.16 -2.66 9.88
CA LYS A 129 -14.11 -3.78 9.88
C LYS A 129 -14.85 -3.99 11.20
N LEU A 130 -14.39 -3.38 12.30
CA LEU A 130 -15.05 -3.54 13.59
C LEU A 130 -16.38 -2.75 13.60
N PRO A 131 -17.54 -3.42 13.76
CA PRO A 131 -18.86 -2.77 13.70
C PRO A 131 -19.09 -1.68 14.78
N GLY A 132 -18.27 -1.66 15.84
CA GLY A 132 -18.44 -0.77 17.00
C GLY A 132 -18.10 0.70 16.75
N LEU A 133 -17.26 1.03 15.77
CA LEU A 133 -16.84 2.42 15.47
C LEU A 133 -17.69 3.10 14.40
N ARG A 134 -18.51 2.34 13.65
CA ARG A 134 -19.44 2.89 12.64
C ARG A 134 -20.70 3.52 13.23
N ARG A 135 -20.97 3.38 14.53
CA ARG A 135 -22.15 3.93 15.21
C ARG A 135 -21.90 5.25 15.97
N ALA A 136 -20.70 5.80 15.91
CA ALA A 136 -20.33 7.00 16.66
C ALA A 136 -20.26 8.29 15.81
N ASN A 137 -20.57 8.24 14.51
CA ASN A 137 -20.75 9.41 13.63
C ASN A 137 -22.16 9.42 13.06
#